data_AF-A0A7V6T893-F1
#
_entry.id   AF-A0A7V6T893-F1
#
_cell.length_a   1.000
_cell.length_b   1.000
_cell.length_c   1.000
_cell.angle_alpha   90.00
_cell.angle_beta   90.00
_cell.angle_gamma   90.00
#
_symmetry.space_group_name_H-M   'P 1'
#
loop_
_entity.id
_entity.type
_entity.pdbx_description
1 polymer ?
#
loop_
_entity_poly.entity_id
_entity_poly.type
_entity_poly.pdbx_seq_one_letter_code
_entity_poly.pdbx_strand_id
1 'polypeptide(L)'
;MAQECYIKWDLEILEKERSRLKKIWKKLLTKIGSENLAAKPCECTTDNCSIKEKPAILYDSINPGVLLIKLYPGINPDVLLYARDKGYHSVLIESYGAGGVSFRKPRNLIPAIEELISSGITVAVTTQVPFEGVDLARYEVGKKALEAGAISTGDITREAALVRLMMGCVHL
;
A
#
# COMPACT_ATOMS: atom_id res chain seq x y z
N MET A 1 -26.25 -22.29 -25.92
CA MET A 1 -26.45 -22.71 -24.52
C MET A 1 -25.23 -22.25 -23.75
N ALA A 2 -25.31 -21.10 -23.06
CA ALA A 2 -24.20 -20.57 -22.27
C ALA A 2 -24.03 -21.43 -21.01
N GLN A 3 -22.87 -22.03 -20.84
CA GLN A 3 -22.55 -22.83 -19.65
C GLN A 3 -22.24 -21.85 -18.52
N GLU A 4 -23.19 -21.67 -17.60
CA GLU A 4 -23.00 -20.83 -16.42
C GLU A 4 -21.88 -21.41 -15.55
N CYS A 5 -20.72 -20.75 -15.57
CA CYS A 5 -19.57 -21.11 -14.76
C CYS A 5 -19.76 -20.53 -13.36
N TYR A 6 -20.38 -21.29 -12.47
CA TYR A 6 -20.47 -20.92 -11.06
C TYR A 6 -19.18 -21.31 -10.34
N ILE A 7 -18.43 -20.30 -9.87
CA ILE A 7 -17.36 -20.51 -8.90
C ILE A 7 -18.03 -20.93 -7.59
N LYS A 8 -17.92 -22.20 -7.22
CA LYS A 8 -18.42 -22.71 -5.94
C LYS A 8 -17.32 -22.54 -4.90
N TRP A 9 -17.56 -21.66 -3.94
CA TRP A 9 -16.65 -21.49 -2.80
C TRP A 9 -16.65 -22.76 -1.96
N ASP A 10 -15.47 -23.35 -1.78
CA ASP A 10 -15.26 -24.44 -0.84
C ASP A 10 -15.20 -23.85 0.57
N LEU A 11 -16.29 -24.02 1.31
CA LEU A 11 -16.44 -23.51 2.68
C LEU A 11 -15.45 -24.18 3.63
N GLU A 12 -15.06 -25.42 3.38
CA GLU A 12 -14.13 -26.17 4.20
C GLU A 12 -12.71 -25.60 4.04
N ILE A 13 -12.31 -25.26 2.80
CA ILE A 13 -11.05 -24.55 2.53
C ILE A 13 -11.05 -23.17 3.20
N LEU A 14 -12.16 -22.43 3.13
CA LEU A 14 -12.27 -21.11 3.77
C LEU A 14 -12.15 -21.19 5.30
N GLU A 15 -12.76 -22.18 5.94
CA GLU A 15 -12.65 -22.39 7.39
C GLU A 15 -11.26 -22.85 7.82
N LYS A 16 -10.63 -23.71 7.02
CA LYS A 16 -9.24 -24.13 7.23
C LYS A 16 -8.29 -22.95 7.15
N GLU A 17 -8.49 -22.06 6.18
CA GLU A 17 -7.66 -20.86 6.02
C GLU A 17 -7.91 -19.83 7.13
N ARG A 18 -9.18 -19.61 7.53
CA ARG A 18 -9.52 -18.79 8.70
C ARG A 18 -8.84 -19.31 9.97
N SER A 19 -8.81 -20.63 10.15
CA SER A 19 -8.15 -21.27 11.30
C SER A 19 -6.63 -21.12 11.25
N ARG A 20 -6.03 -21.20 10.06
CA ARG A 20 -4.59 -20.95 9.84
C ARG A 20 -4.23 -19.51 10.20
N LEU A 21 -5.00 -18.53 9.71
CA LEU A 21 -4.80 -17.10 10.01
C LEU A 21 -4.92 -16.81 11.51
N LYS A 22 -5.94 -17.38 12.20
CA LYS A 22 -6.06 -17.26 13.66
C LYS A 22 -4.82 -17.77 14.40
N LYS A 23 -4.25 -18.90 13.96
CA LYS A 23 -3.02 -19.45 14.56
C LYS A 23 -1.80 -18.53 14.34
N ILE A 24 -1.67 -17.95 13.15
CA ILE A 24 -0.60 -17.00 12.82
C ILE A 24 -0.72 -15.76 13.70
N TRP A 25 -1.91 -15.15 13.77
CA TRP A 25 -2.16 -13.99 14.60
C TRP A 25 -1.90 -14.25 16.08
N LYS A 26 -2.31 -15.41 16.61
CA LYS A 26 -2.00 -15.79 17.98
C LYS A 26 -0.49 -15.83 18.21
N LYS A 27 0.28 -16.48 17.33
CA LYS A 27 1.75 -16.54 17.43
C LYS A 27 2.41 -15.16 17.36
N LEU A 28 1.95 -14.29 16.47
CA LEU A 28 2.44 -12.92 16.36
C LEU A 28 2.17 -12.13 17.64
N LEU A 29 0.95 -12.22 18.17
CA LEU A 29 0.58 -11.57 19.44
C LEU A 29 1.38 -12.13 20.62
N THR A 30 1.67 -13.43 20.66
CA THR A 30 2.53 -14.00 21.72
C THR A 30 3.97 -13.52 21.58
N LYS A 31 4.50 -13.40 20.35
CA LYS A 31 5.85 -12.90 20.09
C LYS A 31 6.00 -11.42 20.48
N ILE A 32 5.00 -10.60 20.10
CA ILE A 32 4.91 -9.18 20.46
C ILE A 32 4.66 -9.00 21.97
N GLY A 33 3.91 -9.91 22.61
CA GLY A 33 3.65 -9.88 24.05
C GLY A 33 4.76 -10.48 24.93
N SER A 34 5.68 -11.27 24.36
CA SER A 34 6.86 -11.84 25.07
C SER A 34 8.10 -10.96 24.95
N GLU A 35 8.16 -10.11 23.93
CA GLU A 35 9.11 -9.02 23.88
C GLU A 35 8.54 -7.92 24.76
N ASN A 36 9.09 -7.75 25.96
CA ASN A 36 8.82 -6.59 26.81
C ASN A 36 8.90 -5.32 25.93
N LEU A 37 7.75 -4.72 25.62
CA LEU A 37 7.63 -3.36 25.11
C LEU A 37 7.94 -2.32 26.22
N ALA A 38 8.66 -2.72 27.27
CA ALA A 38 9.53 -1.77 27.93
C ALA A 38 10.52 -1.35 26.84
N ALA A 39 10.35 -0.12 26.33
CA ALA A 39 11.33 0.52 25.47
C ALA A 39 12.71 0.11 26.00
N LYS A 40 13.49 -0.63 25.20
CA LYS A 40 14.86 -0.96 25.59
C LYS A 40 15.47 0.36 26.05
N PRO A 41 15.85 0.50 27.33
CA PRO A 41 16.66 1.64 27.71
C PRO A 41 17.82 1.66 26.72
N CYS A 42 18.17 2.83 26.17
CA CYS A 42 19.35 2.89 25.33
C CYS A 42 20.48 2.17 26.09
N GLU A 43 21.19 1.25 25.45
CA GLU A 43 22.39 0.65 26.04
C GLU A 43 23.56 1.67 26.05
N CYS A 44 23.23 2.96 26.07
CA CYS A 44 24.14 4.06 26.18
C CYS A 44 24.42 4.33 27.66
N THR A 45 25.29 3.51 28.26
CA THR A 45 25.82 3.67 29.63
C THR A 45 26.88 4.77 29.75
N THR A 46 26.99 5.64 28.75
CA THR A 46 27.79 6.86 28.84
C THR A 46 26.84 8.05 28.77
N ASP A 47 26.96 8.95 29.74
CA ASP A 47 26.18 10.19 29.92
C ASP A 47 26.31 11.21 28.76
N ASN A 48 26.73 10.76 27.58
CA ASN A 48 27.01 11.56 26.39
C ASN A 48 26.12 11.22 25.19
N CYS A 49 24.93 10.63 25.41
CA CYS A 49 23.90 10.62 24.38
C CYS A 49 23.09 11.92 24.47
N SER A 50 23.58 12.97 23.80
CA SER A 50 22.83 14.22 23.63
C SER A 50 21.66 14.01 22.67
N ILE A 51 20.65 13.22 23.07
CA ILE A 51 19.36 13.23 22.40
C ILE A 51 18.82 14.64 22.62
N LYS A 52 18.96 15.51 21.62
CA LYS A 52 18.30 16.81 21.63
C LYS A 52 16.80 16.54 21.70
N GLU A 53 16.22 16.68 22.90
CA GLU A 53 14.78 16.58 23.10
C GLU A 53 14.10 17.57 22.15
N LYS A 54 13.47 17.04 21.11
CA LYS A 54 12.58 17.83 20.27
C LYS A 54 11.21 17.85 20.95
N PRO A 55 10.49 18.98 20.96
CA PRO A 55 9.15 19.02 21.52
C PRO A 55 8.26 18.01 20.80
N ALA A 56 7.39 17.34 21.55
CA ALA A 56 6.37 16.48 20.97
C ALA A 56 5.38 17.35 20.17
N ILE A 57 5.24 17.07 18.88
CA ILE A 57 4.28 17.75 17.99
C ILE A 57 3.14 16.78 17.71
N LEU A 58 1.91 17.20 18.00
CA LEU A 58 0.70 16.45 17.66
C LEU A 58 0.26 16.84 16.25
N TYR A 59 0.09 15.84 15.39
CA TYR A 59 -0.59 15.97 14.10
C TYR A 59 -2.00 15.41 14.25
N ASP A 60 -2.99 16.29 14.44
CA ASP A 60 -4.38 15.94 14.73
C ASP A 60 -5.30 15.96 13.50
N SER A 61 -4.80 16.41 12.35
CA SER A 61 -5.54 16.44 11.08
C SER A 61 -5.19 15.25 10.19
N ILE A 62 -6.20 14.52 9.72
CA ILE A 62 -6.10 13.50 8.67
C ILE A 62 -7.12 13.76 7.57
N ASN A 63 -6.73 13.57 6.30
CA ASN A 63 -7.63 13.70 5.15
C ASN A 63 -7.91 12.31 4.53
N PRO A 64 -9.10 11.72 4.74
CA PRO A 64 -9.42 10.39 4.24
C PRO A 64 -9.67 10.33 2.72
N GLY A 65 -9.54 11.45 2.00
CA GLY A 65 -9.71 11.55 0.54
C GLY A 65 -8.63 10.85 -0.28
N VAL A 66 -8.37 9.57 0.01
CA VAL A 66 -7.46 8.67 -0.72
C VAL A 66 -8.26 7.56 -1.39
N LEU A 67 -8.14 7.41 -2.71
CA LEU A 67 -8.72 6.28 -3.43
C LEU A 67 -7.79 5.07 -3.33
N LEU A 68 -8.20 4.03 -2.61
CA LEU A 68 -7.49 2.74 -2.58
C LEU A 68 -8.04 1.83 -3.68
N ILE A 69 -7.17 1.35 -4.58
CA ILE A 69 -7.57 0.46 -5.66
C ILE A 69 -6.66 -0.74 -5.79
N LYS A 70 -7.26 -1.93 -5.84
CA LYS A 70 -6.56 -3.17 -6.08
C LYS A 70 -6.54 -3.51 -7.55
N LEU A 71 -5.37 -3.71 -8.14
CA LEU A 71 -5.26 -4.14 -9.53
C LEU A 71 -5.79 -5.58 -9.69
N TYR A 72 -6.55 -5.80 -10.76
CA TYR A 72 -6.97 -7.13 -11.21
C TYR A 72 -6.87 -7.20 -12.73
N PRO A 73 -6.73 -8.41 -13.32
CA PRO A 73 -6.57 -8.54 -14.77
C PRO A 73 -7.78 -7.94 -15.50
N GLY A 74 -7.52 -7.05 -16.46
CA GLY A 74 -8.59 -6.42 -17.24
C GLY A 74 -9.20 -5.16 -16.64
N ILE A 75 -8.70 -4.65 -15.50
CA ILE A 75 -9.16 -3.40 -14.88
C ILE A 75 -9.22 -2.25 -15.91
N ASN A 76 -10.32 -1.50 -15.90
CA ASN A 76 -10.49 -0.37 -16.82
C ASN A 76 -9.72 0.85 -16.28
N PRO A 77 -8.80 1.48 -17.03
CA PRO A 77 -8.05 2.64 -16.56
C PRO A 77 -8.89 3.81 -16.06
N ASP A 78 -10.09 4.01 -16.62
CA ASP A 78 -11.02 5.08 -16.24
C ASP A 78 -11.40 5.05 -14.75
N VAL A 79 -11.30 3.88 -14.10
CA VAL A 79 -11.56 3.76 -12.66
C VAL A 79 -10.63 4.62 -11.81
N LEU A 80 -9.40 4.87 -12.29
CA LEU A 80 -8.44 5.75 -11.62
C LEU A 80 -8.91 7.21 -11.70
N LEU A 81 -9.47 7.62 -12.85
CA LEU A 81 -9.93 8.99 -13.08
C LEU A 81 -11.11 9.39 -12.19
N TYR A 82 -11.85 8.41 -11.65
CA TYR A 82 -12.86 8.64 -10.61
C TYR A 82 -12.30 9.39 -9.39
N ALA A 83 -11.00 9.22 -9.09
CA ALA A 83 -10.32 9.96 -8.05
C ALA A 83 -10.44 11.48 -8.27
N ARG A 84 -10.13 11.94 -9.49
CA ARG A 84 -10.24 13.35 -9.86
C ARG A 84 -11.70 13.80 -9.83
N ASP A 85 -12.59 13.03 -10.45
CA ASP A 85 -13.99 13.41 -10.62
C ASP A 85 -14.72 13.56 -9.26
N LYS A 86 -14.22 12.91 -8.21
CA LYS A 86 -14.74 12.99 -6.84
C LYS A 86 -13.87 13.79 -5.87
N GLY A 87 -12.81 14.43 -6.33
CA GLY A 87 -11.97 15.30 -5.49
C GLY A 87 -11.10 14.56 -4.46
N TYR A 88 -10.68 13.33 -4.78
CA TYR A 88 -9.64 12.65 -4.02
C TYR A 88 -8.30 13.35 -4.23
N HIS A 89 -7.50 13.48 -3.16
CA HIS A 89 -6.17 14.10 -3.22
C HIS A 89 -5.06 13.10 -3.55
N SER A 90 -5.32 11.81 -3.33
CA SER A 90 -4.36 10.74 -3.59
C SER A 90 -5.03 9.46 -4.11
N VAL A 91 -4.26 8.65 -4.82
CA VAL A 91 -4.59 7.28 -5.22
C VAL A 91 -3.50 6.32 -4.72
N LEU A 92 -3.90 5.26 -4.03
CA LEU A 92 -3.03 4.14 -3.66
C LEU A 92 -3.38 2.92 -4.51
N ILE A 93 -2.45 2.49 -5.35
CA ILE A 93 -2.59 1.34 -6.24
C ILE A 93 -1.95 0.11 -5.57
N GLU A 94 -2.74 -0.90 -5.23
CA GLU A 94 -2.22 -2.22 -4.85
C GLU A 94 -1.91 -3.02 -6.12
N SER A 95 -0.64 -3.00 -6.51
CA SER A 95 -0.13 -3.67 -7.71
C SER A 95 0.30 -5.12 -7.47
N TYR A 96 0.72 -5.79 -8.54
CA TYR A 96 1.21 -7.17 -8.46
C TYR A 96 2.70 -7.23 -8.09
N GLY A 97 3.09 -8.28 -7.34
CA GLY A 97 4.49 -8.62 -7.10
C GLY A 97 5.29 -7.42 -6.58
N ALA A 98 6.37 -7.10 -7.27
CA ALA A 98 7.27 -6.00 -6.91
C ALA A 98 6.82 -4.61 -7.37
N GLY A 99 5.59 -4.41 -7.86
CA GLY A 99 5.15 -3.09 -8.36
C GLY A 99 4.55 -3.04 -9.76
N GLY A 100 4.10 -4.18 -10.31
CA GLY A 100 3.73 -4.27 -11.73
C GLY A 100 2.44 -3.54 -12.07
N VAL A 101 2.52 -2.52 -12.93
CA VAL A 101 1.38 -1.79 -13.50
C VAL A 101 1.23 -2.10 -14.98
N SER A 102 -0.01 -2.30 -15.44
CA SER A 102 -0.30 -2.56 -16.85
C SER A 102 0.00 -1.33 -17.71
N PHE A 103 0.93 -1.45 -18.65
CA PHE A 103 1.27 -0.38 -19.60
C PHE A 103 0.90 -0.68 -21.06
N ARG A 104 0.34 -1.86 -21.34
CA ARG A 104 0.02 -2.29 -22.72
C ARG A 104 -1.46 -2.11 -23.02
N LYS A 105 -1.77 -1.79 -24.27
CA LYS A 105 -3.16 -1.76 -24.76
C LYS A 105 -3.78 -3.16 -24.68
N PRO A 106 -5.11 -3.26 -24.44
CA PRO A 106 -6.06 -2.16 -24.30
C PRO A 106 -6.19 -1.57 -22.89
N ARG A 107 -5.53 -2.16 -21.88
CA ARG A 107 -5.68 -1.75 -20.46
C ARG A 107 -4.46 -1.01 -19.93
N ASN A 108 -3.94 -0.07 -20.71
CA ASN A 108 -2.80 0.74 -20.32
C ASN A 108 -3.23 1.74 -19.24
N LEU A 109 -2.68 1.61 -18.03
CA LEU A 109 -2.97 2.49 -16.89
C LEU A 109 -2.10 3.74 -16.88
N ILE A 110 -0.98 3.76 -17.63
CA ILE A 110 -0.01 4.86 -17.60
C ILE A 110 -0.63 6.22 -17.96
N PRO A 111 -1.45 6.36 -19.03
CA PRO A 111 -2.07 7.64 -19.35
C PRO A 111 -2.98 8.17 -18.23
N ALA A 112 -3.73 7.28 -17.57
CA ALA A 112 -4.59 7.67 -16.46
C ALA A 112 -3.77 8.10 -15.23
N ILE A 113 -2.61 7.46 -14.99
CA ILE A 113 -1.67 7.87 -13.93
C ILE A 113 -1.09 9.25 -14.22
N GLU A 114 -0.63 9.50 -15.45
CA GLU A 114 -0.10 10.81 -15.88
C GLU A 114 -1.16 11.92 -15.75
N GLU A 115 -2.41 11.62 -16.13
CA GLU A 115 -3.55 12.54 -16.01
C GLU A 115 -3.88 12.91 -14.55
N LEU A 116 -3.86 11.93 -13.64
CA LEU A 116 -4.05 12.19 -12.22
C LEU A 116 -2.94 13.07 -11.65
N ILE A 117 -1.68 12.73 -11.93
CA ILE A 117 -0.52 13.45 -11.42
C ILE A 117 -0.50 14.90 -11.95
N SER A 118 -0.76 15.10 -13.24
CA SER A 118 -0.86 16.45 -13.83
C SER A 118 -2.04 17.26 -13.27
N SER A 119 -3.06 16.60 -12.73
CA SER A 119 -4.19 17.23 -12.01
C SER A 119 -3.88 17.52 -10.53
N GLY A 120 -2.65 17.28 -10.06
CA GLY A 120 -2.24 17.52 -8.67
C GLY A 120 -2.60 16.39 -7.70
N ILE A 121 -3.00 15.22 -8.21
CA ILE A 121 -3.34 14.05 -7.39
C ILE A 121 -2.11 13.19 -7.21
N THR A 122 -1.76 12.88 -5.97
CA THR A 122 -0.63 11.98 -5.67
C THR A 122 -0.99 10.55 -6.07
N VAL A 123 -0.13 9.87 -6.84
CA VAL A 123 -0.31 8.44 -7.16
C VAL A 123 0.82 7.63 -6.53
N ALA A 124 0.48 6.74 -5.60
CA ALA A 124 1.42 5.83 -4.96
C ALA A 124 1.11 4.37 -5.35
N VAL A 125 2.15 3.55 -5.45
CA VAL A 125 2.06 2.13 -5.81
C VAL A 125 2.61 1.29 -4.66
N THR A 126 1.74 0.44 -4.12
CA THR A 126 2.05 -0.62 -3.15
C THR A 126 1.82 -2.00 -3.77
N THR A 127 1.97 -3.06 -2.99
CA THR A 127 1.82 -4.44 -3.45
C THR A 127 0.69 -5.19 -2.74
N GLN A 128 0.05 -6.07 -3.50
CA GLN A 128 -0.90 -7.06 -2.96
C GLN A 128 -0.19 -8.18 -2.18
N VAL A 129 1.13 -8.33 -2.34
CA VAL A 129 1.92 -9.33 -1.60
C VAL A 129 2.03 -8.89 -0.13
N PRO A 130 1.65 -9.72 0.86
CA PRO A 130 1.65 -9.29 2.26
C PRO A 130 3.03 -9.08 2.89
N PHE A 131 4.06 -9.77 2.41
CA PHE A 131 5.37 -9.88 3.08
C PHE A 131 6.54 -9.45 2.20
N GLU A 132 6.26 -8.68 1.15
CA GLU A 132 7.26 -8.10 0.27
C GLU A 132 6.94 -6.61 0.06
N GLY A 133 7.93 -5.85 -0.38
CA GLY A 133 7.77 -4.45 -0.75
C GLY A 133 7.56 -4.24 -2.25
N VAL A 134 7.44 -2.98 -2.63
CA VAL A 134 7.46 -2.52 -4.02
C VAL A 134 8.82 -1.93 -4.35
N ASP A 135 9.35 -2.34 -5.49
CA ASP A 135 10.48 -1.72 -6.17
C ASP A 135 10.10 -1.49 -7.63
N LEU A 136 9.57 -0.29 -7.90
CA LEU A 136 9.17 0.11 -9.24
C LEU A 136 10.34 0.15 -10.24
N ALA A 137 11.58 0.33 -9.78
CA ALA A 137 12.74 0.39 -10.67
C ALA A 137 13.16 -0.99 -11.18
N ARG A 138 12.77 -2.08 -10.49
CA ARG A 138 13.23 -3.44 -10.76
C ARG A 138 12.82 -3.99 -12.12
N TYR A 139 11.59 -3.73 -12.55
CA TYR A 139 11.02 -4.28 -13.78
C TYR A 139 10.37 -3.19 -14.63
N GLU A 140 10.38 -3.38 -15.95
CA GLU A 140 9.80 -2.42 -16.91
C GLU A 140 8.36 -2.02 -16.56
N VAL A 141 7.54 -2.99 -16.11
CA VAL A 141 6.14 -2.78 -15.70
C VAL A 141 5.97 -1.78 -14.55
N GLY A 142 6.92 -1.71 -13.62
CA GLY A 142 6.92 -0.73 -12.54
C GLY A 142 7.60 0.57 -12.99
N LYS A 143 8.65 0.46 -13.80
CA LYS A 143 9.46 1.60 -14.25
C LYS A 143 8.62 2.59 -15.05
N LYS A 144 7.67 2.11 -15.87
CA LYS A 144 6.74 2.97 -16.61
C LYS A 144 5.84 3.81 -15.69
N ALA A 145 5.39 3.25 -14.57
CA ALA A 145 4.62 4.01 -13.59
C ALA A 145 5.50 5.03 -12.86
N LEU A 146 6.74 4.65 -12.53
CA LEU A 146 7.72 5.56 -11.94
C LEU A 146 8.09 6.72 -12.89
N GLU A 147 8.31 6.44 -14.18
CA GLU A 147 8.55 7.43 -15.23
C GLU A 147 7.38 8.40 -15.41
N ALA A 148 6.14 7.93 -15.20
CA ALA A 148 4.93 8.76 -15.18
C ALA A 148 4.79 9.62 -13.91
N GLY A 149 5.67 9.46 -12.92
CA GLY A 149 5.67 10.21 -11.66
C GLY A 149 5.00 9.51 -10.48
N ALA A 150 4.61 8.23 -10.62
CA ALA A 150 4.08 7.47 -9.49
C ALA A 150 5.16 7.16 -8.45
N ILE A 151 4.76 7.05 -7.20
CA ILE A 151 5.67 6.90 -6.06
C ILE A 151 5.65 5.46 -5.56
N SER A 152 6.82 4.85 -5.32
CA SER A 152 6.91 3.53 -4.68
C SER A 152 6.67 3.64 -3.18
N THR A 153 5.86 2.78 -2.58
CA THR A 153 5.71 2.75 -1.12
C THR A 153 6.84 1.98 -0.41
N GLY A 154 7.74 1.32 -1.14
CA GLY A 154 8.78 0.50 -0.54
C GLY A 154 8.19 -0.71 0.20
N ASP A 155 8.68 -0.99 1.41
CA ASP A 155 8.37 -2.17 2.23
C ASP A 155 7.33 -1.93 3.33
N ILE A 156 6.72 -0.74 3.39
CA ILE A 156 5.65 -0.46 4.34
C ILE A 156 4.38 -1.25 3.97
N THR A 157 3.57 -1.59 4.98
CA THR A 157 2.29 -2.27 4.72
C THR A 157 1.33 -1.36 3.96
N ARG A 158 0.38 -1.95 3.22
CA ARG A 158 -0.67 -1.21 2.51
C ARG A 158 -1.49 -0.31 3.43
N GLU A 159 -1.73 -0.75 4.67
CA GLU A 159 -2.44 0.03 5.69
C GLU A 159 -1.59 1.23 6.13
N ALA A 160 -0.28 1.05 6.35
CA ALA A 160 0.64 2.14 6.69
C ALA A 160 0.80 3.13 5.53
N ALA A 161 0.88 2.65 4.28
CA ALA A 161 0.91 3.49 3.09
C ALA A 161 -0.35 4.35 2.97
N LEU A 162 -1.53 3.74 3.18
CA LEU A 162 -2.81 4.45 3.13
C LEU A 162 -2.85 5.58 4.17
N VAL A 163 -2.47 5.30 5.42
CA VAL A 163 -2.46 6.31 6.49
C VAL A 163 -1.44 7.42 6.22
N ARG A 164 -0.26 7.10 5.67
CA ARG A 164 0.73 8.12 5.26
C ARG A 164 0.17 9.10 4.23
N LEU A 165 -0.56 8.58 3.24
CA LEU A 165 -1.25 9.42 2.26
C LEU A 165 -2.33 10.28 2.93
N MET A 166 -3.12 9.70 3.85
CA MET A 166 -4.13 10.47 4.60
C MET A 166 -3.53 11.62 5.43
N MET A 167 -2.31 11.44 5.93
CA MET A 167 -1.57 12.48 6.66
C MET A 167 -0.92 13.53 5.74
N GLY A 168 -0.96 13.35 4.42
CA GLY A 168 -0.23 14.21 3.47
C GLY A 168 1.29 14.01 3.49
N CYS A 169 1.76 12.94 4.14
CA CYS A 169 3.18 12.61 4.25
C CYS A 169 3.62 11.81 3.02
N VAL A 170 3.97 12.51 1.95
CA VAL A 170 4.45 11.91 0.69
C VAL A 170 5.96 12.14 0.45
N HIS A 171 6.67 12.68 1.44
CA HIS A 171 8.14 12.77 1.34
C HIS A 171 8.78 11.41 1.65
N LEU A 172 9.44 10.84 0.64
CA LEU A 172 10.39 9.73 0.73
C LEU A 172 11.81 10.27 0.89
#